data_AF-A0A968LNW5-F1
#
_entry.id   AF-A0A968LNW5-F1
#
_cell.length_a   1.000
_cell.length_b   1.000
_cell.length_c   1.000
_cell.angle_alpha   90.00
_cell.angle_beta   90.00
_cell.angle_gamma   90.00
#
_symmetry.space_group_name_H-M   'P 1'
#
loop_
_entity.id
_entity.type
_entity.pdbx_description
1 polymer ?
#
loop_
_entity_poly.entity_id
_entity_poly.type
_entity_poly.pdbx_seq_one_letter_code
_entity_poly.pdbx_strand_id
1 'polypeptide(L)'
;MLFLHTSDMVLERSPYTEEPKTVTRRLVKPWDTPVFDDNERIIEVRNHGRVRYRVGSQYAVQPQYRHRGMGMIELLSIECEEAWRISPSSARAEGFADVHQFAAVFVKMHGKRALERSVWVLEFKLVSRVVSV
;
A
#
# COMPACT_ATOMS: atom_id res chain seq x y z
N MET A 1 2.65 1.60 -9.77
CA MET A 1 1.87 0.41 -9.40
C MET A 1 1.96 0.20 -7.89
N LEU A 2 0.81 0.14 -7.22
CA LEU A 2 0.68 0.03 -5.77
C LEU A 2 0.70 -1.42 -5.27
N PHE A 3 0.03 -2.33 -5.99
CA PHE A 3 -0.19 -3.72 -5.58
C PHE A 3 0.52 -4.70 -6.51
N LEU A 4 1.83 -4.89 -6.31
CA LEU A 4 2.54 -5.96 -7.00
C LEU A 4 2.42 -7.24 -6.15
N HIS A 5 1.84 -8.30 -6.70
CA HIS A 5 1.60 -9.62 -6.05
C HIS A 5 0.46 -9.71 -5.02
N THR A 6 -0.26 -8.63 -4.72
CA THR A 6 -1.34 -8.62 -3.73
C THR A 6 -2.62 -7.95 -4.24
N SER A 7 -2.73 -7.72 -5.55
CA SER A 7 -3.93 -7.15 -6.18
C SER A 7 -5.19 -7.93 -5.84
N ASP A 8 -5.08 -9.25 -5.78
CA ASP A 8 -6.23 -10.13 -5.56
C ASP A 8 -6.74 -10.00 -4.13
N MET A 9 -5.84 -9.74 -3.17
CA MET A 9 -6.22 -9.47 -1.78
C MET A 9 -6.97 -8.14 -1.61
N VAL A 10 -6.84 -7.20 -2.55
CA VAL A 10 -7.59 -5.94 -2.56
C VAL A 10 -8.99 -6.13 -3.16
N LEU A 11 -9.07 -6.93 -4.23
CA LEU A 11 -10.29 -7.14 -4.99
C LEU A 11 -11.17 -8.23 -4.39
N GLU A 12 -10.55 -9.18 -3.70
CA GLU A 12 -11.17 -10.31 -3.04
C GLU A 12 -10.81 -10.30 -1.54
N ARG A 13 -10.83 -11.47 -0.90
CA ARG A 13 -10.42 -11.66 0.48
C ARG A 13 -8.99 -12.19 0.50
N SER A 14 -8.21 -11.80 1.50
CA SER A 14 -6.91 -12.41 1.71
C SER A 14 -7.06 -13.91 2.01
N PRO A 15 -6.22 -14.79 1.43
CA PRO A 15 -6.18 -16.20 1.78
C PRO A 15 -5.66 -16.46 3.20
N TYR A 16 -5.15 -15.42 3.89
CA TYR A 16 -4.55 -15.53 5.22
C TYR A 16 -5.44 -14.98 6.33
N THR A 17 -6.29 -14.00 6.02
CA THR A 17 -7.18 -13.35 7.01
C THR A 17 -8.66 -13.48 6.69
N GLU A 18 -9.02 -13.93 5.48
CA GLU A 18 -10.38 -13.91 4.94
C GLU A 18 -11.02 -12.50 4.89
N GLU A 19 -10.21 -11.45 5.09
CA GLU A 19 -10.59 -10.04 5.06
C GLU A 19 -9.95 -9.36 3.83
N PRO A 20 -10.59 -8.34 3.24
CA PRO A 20 -9.96 -7.54 2.19
C PRO A 20 -8.74 -6.78 2.71
N LYS A 21 -7.72 -6.63 1.87
CA LYS A 21 -6.58 -5.75 2.12
C LYS A 21 -7.03 -4.29 2.03
N THR A 22 -6.75 -3.52 3.07
CA THR A 22 -7.10 -2.08 3.19
C THR A 22 -5.88 -1.18 3.42
N VAL A 23 -4.70 -1.76 3.63
CA VAL A 23 -3.44 -1.03 3.80
C VAL A 23 -2.38 -1.59 2.88
N THR A 24 -1.49 -0.74 2.37
CA THR A 24 -0.26 -1.20 1.69
C THR A 24 0.96 -0.40 2.10
N ARG A 25 2.09 -1.09 2.29
CA ARG A 25 3.39 -0.48 2.54
C ARG A 25 4.22 -0.36 1.27
N ARG A 26 4.83 0.80 1.06
CA ARG A 26 5.72 1.08 -0.08
C ARG A 26 7.01 1.71 0.43
N LEU A 27 8.16 1.13 0.07
CA LEU A 27 9.46 1.72 0.39
C LEU A 27 9.54 3.20 -0.01
N VAL A 28 9.98 4.03 0.93
CA VAL A 28 10.35 5.42 0.67
C VAL A 28 11.53 5.43 -0.31
N LYS A 29 11.41 6.22 -1.38
CA LYS A 29 12.49 6.46 -2.34
C LYS A 29 13.27 7.72 -1.96
N PRO A 30 14.55 7.85 -2.36
CA PRO A 30 15.38 9.01 -2.03
C PRO A 30 14.78 10.37 -2.42
N TRP A 31 13.92 10.39 -3.44
CA TRP A 31 13.31 11.60 -3.99
C TRP A 31 11.83 11.75 -3.62
N ASP A 32 11.34 10.91 -2.71
CA ASP A 32 9.99 11.07 -2.19
C ASP A 32 9.98 12.22 -1.18
N THR A 33 9.11 13.20 -1.39
CA THR A 33 8.93 14.33 -0.48
C THR A 33 7.48 14.38 0.02
N PRO A 34 7.25 14.34 1.35
CA PRO A 34 5.91 14.52 1.89
C PRO A 34 5.48 15.99 1.81
N VAL A 35 4.20 16.20 1.60
CA VAL A 35 3.51 17.48 1.71
C VAL A 35 2.50 17.35 2.84
N PHE A 36 2.52 18.32 3.75
CA PHE A 36 1.70 18.33 4.95
C PHE A 36 0.56 19.34 4.86
N ASP A 37 -0.54 19.09 5.57
CA ASP A 37 -1.56 20.10 5.86
C ASP A 37 -1.19 20.95 7.09
N ASP A 38 -2.08 21.86 7.48
CA ASP A 38 -1.90 22.74 8.65
C ASP A 38 -1.85 21.98 9.99
N ASN A 39 -2.24 20.69 10.01
CA ASN A 39 -2.22 19.82 11.19
C ASN A 39 -1.06 18.83 11.16
N GLU A 40 -0.04 19.09 10.33
CA GLU A 40 1.14 18.23 10.15
C GLU A 40 0.81 16.80 9.66
N ARG A 41 -0.33 16.61 8.98
CA ARG A 41 -0.70 15.33 8.37
C ARG A 41 -0.20 15.26 6.95
N ILE A 42 0.34 14.10 6.54
CA ILE A 42 0.79 13.90 5.16
C ILE A 42 -0.44 13.78 4.26
N ILE A 43 -0.63 14.76 3.39
CA ILE A 43 -1.73 14.77 2.41
C ILE A 43 -1.28 14.33 1.02
N GLU A 44 0.02 14.39 0.74
CA GLU A 44 0.59 14.03 -0.55
C GLU A 44 2.06 13.61 -0.44
N VAL A 45 2.48 12.70 -1.30
CA VAL A 45 3.89 12.35 -1.53
C VAL A 45 4.22 12.65 -2.98
N ARG A 46 5.27 13.45 -3.20
CA ARG A 46 5.80 13.75 -4.53
C ARG A 46 7.06 12.96 -4.80
N ASN A 47 7.31 12.62 -6.06
CA ASN A 47 8.56 12.05 -6.52
C ASN A 47 9.07 12.85 -7.72
N HIS A 48 10.23 13.49 -7.60
CA HIS A 48 10.74 14.46 -8.59
C HIS A 48 9.68 15.51 -8.99
N GLY A 49 9.01 16.10 -8.00
CA GLY A 49 7.97 17.12 -8.20
C GLY A 49 6.64 16.60 -8.75
N ARG A 50 6.53 15.31 -9.13
CA ARG A 50 5.28 14.70 -9.60
C ARG A 50 4.52 14.05 -8.45
N VAL A 51 3.21 14.24 -8.40
CA VAL A 51 2.33 13.58 -7.43
C VAL A 51 2.45 12.07 -7.60
N ARG A 52 2.79 11.39 -6.51
CA ARG A 52 2.87 9.92 -6.47
C ARG A 52 1.70 9.34 -5.70
N TYR A 53 1.43 9.86 -4.51
CA TYR A 53 0.29 9.50 -3.66
C TYR A 53 -0.36 10.78 -3.14
N ARG A 54 -1.68 10.82 -3.01
CA ARG A 54 -2.45 11.95 -2.52
C ARG A 54 -3.73 11.44 -1.85
N VAL A 55 -3.97 11.88 -0.62
CA VAL A 55 -5.19 11.56 0.13
C VAL A 55 -6.43 12.05 -0.64
N GLY A 56 -7.49 11.25 -0.65
CA GLY A 56 -8.72 11.48 -1.41
C GLY A 56 -8.61 11.18 -2.92
N SER A 57 -7.41 10.88 -3.44
CA SER A 57 -7.24 10.51 -4.85
C SER A 57 -7.53 9.03 -5.09
N GLN A 58 -8.02 8.73 -6.29
CA GLN A 58 -8.30 7.36 -6.70
C GLN A 58 -7.14 6.74 -7.48
N TYR A 59 -6.88 5.46 -7.25
CA TYR A 59 -5.82 4.71 -7.90
C TYR A 59 -6.33 3.39 -8.46
N ALA A 60 -5.86 3.03 -9.65
CA ALA A 60 -6.19 1.74 -10.26
C ALA A 60 -5.49 0.58 -9.55
N VAL A 61 -6.24 -0.48 -9.27
CA VAL A 61 -5.70 -1.77 -8.88
C VAL A 61 -5.30 -2.52 -10.15
N GLN A 62 -4.00 -2.74 -10.32
CA GLN A 62 -3.44 -3.44 -11.47
C GLN A 62 -2.60 -4.63 -10.97
N PRO A 63 -2.81 -5.85 -11.49
CA PRO A 63 -2.04 -7.02 -11.07
C PRO A 63 -0.58 -6.94 -11.51
N GLN A 64 -0.35 -6.36 -12.70
CA GLN A 64 0.96 -6.23 -13.31
C GLN A 64 1.03 -4.97 -14.19
N TYR A 65 2.26 -4.54 -14.52
CA TYR A 65 2.51 -3.39 -15.38
C TYR A 65 1.91 -3.63 -16.78
N ARG A 66 1.15 -2.65 -17.31
CA ARG A 66 0.42 -2.70 -18.58
C ARG A 66 -0.81 -3.63 -18.64
N HIS A 67 -1.22 -4.23 -17.52
CA HIS A 67 -2.50 -4.96 -17.48
C HIS A 67 -3.68 -4.02 -17.23
N ARG A 68 -4.87 -4.43 -17.69
CA ARG A 68 -6.13 -3.71 -17.48
C ARG A 68 -6.35 -3.53 -15.97
N GLY A 69 -6.75 -2.32 -15.57
CA GLY A 69 -7.16 -2.08 -14.19
C GLY A 69 -8.38 -2.94 -13.84
N MET A 70 -8.32 -3.60 -12.69
CA MET A 70 -9.36 -4.54 -12.22
C MET A 70 -10.28 -3.91 -11.19
N GLY A 71 -9.94 -2.72 -10.69
CA GLY A 71 -10.75 -1.94 -9.76
C GLY A 71 -10.10 -0.60 -9.44
N MET A 72 -10.81 0.20 -8.65
CA MET A 72 -10.33 1.50 -8.17
C MET A 72 -10.37 1.51 -6.65
N ILE A 73 -9.31 2.05 -6.04
CA ILE A 73 -9.24 2.38 -4.62
C ILE A 73 -9.23 3.89 -4.44
N GLU A 74 -9.65 4.37 -3.27
CA GLU A 74 -9.48 5.74 -2.82
C GLU A 74 -8.54 5.74 -1.62
N LEU A 75 -7.49 6.57 -1.68
CA LEU A 75 -6.50 6.69 -0.62
C LEU A 75 -7.05 7.52 0.53
N LEU A 76 -7.07 6.98 1.74
CA LEU A 76 -7.67 7.60 2.93
C LEU A 76 -6.63 8.32 3.79
N SER A 77 -5.44 7.75 3.94
CA SER A 77 -4.37 8.32 4.75
C SER A 77 -3.00 7.93 4.21
N ILE A 78 -1.99 8.72 4.56
CA ILE A 78 -0.58 8.46 4.29
C ILE A 78 0.17 8.67 5.60
N GLU A 79 0.94 7.67 6.00
CA GLU A 79 1.87 7.76 7.12
C GLU A 79 3.27 7.32 6.72
N CYS A 80 4.27 7.68 7.51
CA CYS A 80 5.65 7.21 7.36
C CYS A 80 6.07 6.47 8.61
N GLU A 81 6.49 5.22 8.45
CA GLU A 81 7.01 4.42 9.55
C GLU A 81 8.22 3.59 9.11
N GLU A 82 8.96 3.06 10.07
CA GLU A 82 9.94 2.01 9.81
C GLU A 82 9.25 0.67 9.57
N ALA A 83 9.61 -0.05 8.51
CA ALA A 83 8.91 -1.28 8.12
C ALA A 83 8.89 -2.37 9.20
N TRP A 84 9.90 -2.42 10.08
CA TRP A 84 9.95 -3.36 11.20
C TRP A 84 8.96 -3.04 12.34
N ARG A 85 8.35 -1.85 12.36
CA ARG A 85 7.39 -1.42 13.40
C ARG A 85 5.95 -1.86 13.15
N ILE A 86 5.70 -2.62 12.09
CA ILE A 86 4.37 -3.12 11.76
C ILE A 86 3.71 -3.85 12.95
N SER A 87 2.48 -3.47 13.27
CA SER A 87 1.66 -4.12 14.31
C SER A 87 0.92 -5.36 13.76
N PRO A 88 0.47 -6.29 14.62
CA PRO A 88 -0.35 -7.41 14.19
C PRO A 88 -1.64 -7.00 13.45
N SER A 89 -2.32 -5.94 13.93
CA SER A 89 -3.52 -5.41 13.26
C SER A 89 -3.20 -4.85 11.88
N SER A 90 -2.05 -4.17 11.73
CA SER A 90 -1.65 -3.63 10.44
C SER A 90 -1.16 -4.70 9.46
N ALA A 91 -0.55 -5.78 9.95
CA ALA A 91 -0.25 -6.96 9.15
C ALA A 91 -1.54 -7.59 8.59
N ARG A 92 -2.60 -7.69 9.41
CA ARG A 92 -3.91 -8.14 8.94
C ARG A 92 -4.55 -7.22 7.92
N ALA A 93 -4.50 -5.90 8.13
CA ALA A 93 -4.98 -4.91 7.15
C ALA A 93 -4.19 -4.92 5.84
N GLU A 94 -2.91 -5.31 5.90
CA GLU A 94 -2.04 -5.57 4.76
C GLU A 94 -2.39 -6.92 4.07
N GLY A 95 -3.24 -7.73 4.68
CA GLY A 95 -3.72 -9.01 4.17
C GLY A 95 -2.89 -10.22 4.64
N PHE A 96 -2.07 -10.11 5.68
CA PHE A 96 -1.26 -11.20 6.21
C PHE A 96 -1.76 -11.68 7.57
N ALA A 97 -1.60 -12.97 7.87
CA ALA A 97 -2.03 -13.56 9.14
C ALA A 97 -1.32 -12.93 10.35
N ASP A 98 -0.02 -12.64 10.20
CA ASP A 98 0.81 -12.07 11.26
C ASP A 98 2.01 -11.27 10.70
N VAL A 99 2.76 -10.65 11.62
CA VAL A 99 3.96 -9.86 11.34
C VAL A 99 5.06 -10.69 10.69
N HIS A 100 5.22 -11.95 11.05
CA HIS A 100 6.27 -12.82 10.50
C HIS A 100 6.01 -13.15 9.03
N GLN A 101 4.76 -13.44 8.68
CA GLN A 101 4.35 -13.71 7.32
C GLN A 101 4.53 -12.47 6.44
N PHE A 102 4.10 -11.29 6.92
CA PHE A 102 4.38 -10.04 6.26
C PHE A 102 5.89 -9.85 6.04
N ALA A 103 6.69 -9.98 7.10
CA ALA A 103 8.13 -9.77 7.04
C ALA A 103 8.81 -10.70 6.02
N ALA A 104 8.43 -11.98 5.98
CA ALA A 104 8.97 -12.95 5.03
C ALA A 104 8.69 -12.55 3.57
N VAL A 105 7.44 -12.14 3.26
CA VAL A 105 7.06 -11.70 1.91
C VAL A 105 7.73 -10.36 1.57
N PHE A 106 7.76 -9.42 2.50
CA PHE A 106 8.35 -8.09 2.30
C PHE A 106 9.85 -8.18 2.03
N VAL A 107 10.58 -8.99 2.79
CA VAL A 107 12.00 -9.29 2.57
C VAL A 107 12.22 -10.00 1.24
N LYS A 108 11.35 -10.94 0.85
CA LYS A 108 11.44 -11.61 -0.46
C LYS A 108 11.27 -10.62 -1.62
N MET A 109 10.37 -9.65 -1.49
CA MET A 109 10.08 -8.65 -2.54
C MET A 109 11.14 -7.54 -2.63
N HIS A 110 11.72 -7.15 -1.51
CA HIS A 110 12.52 -5.92 -1.41
C HIS A 110 13.96 -6.13 -0.91
N GLY A 111 14.32 -7.36 -0.55
CA GLY A 111 15.64 -7.75 -0.07
C GLY A 111 15.77 -7.78 1.47
N LYS A 112 16.89 -8.33 1.95
CA LYS A 112 17.14 -8.62 3.38
C LYS A 112 17.03 -7.40 4.30
N ARG A 113 17.42 -6.23 3.82
CA ARG A 113 17.42 -4.97 4.59
C ARG A 113 16.14 -4.16 4.43
N ALA A 114 15.10 -4.72 3.81
CA ALA A 114 13.86 -3.99 3.56
C ALA A 114 13.16 -3.57 4.86
N LEU A 115 13.28 -4.36 5.92
CA LEU A 115 12.66 -4.07 7.22
C LEU A 115 13.32 -2.88 7.94
N GLU A 116 14.59 -2.58 7.64
CA GLU A 116 15.35 -1.45 8.21
C GLU A 116 15.05 -0.11 7.50
N ARG A 117 14.09 -0.09 6.57
CA ARG A 117 13.80 1.07 5.74
C ARG A 117 12.44 1.65 6.09
N SER A 118 12.37 2.97 5.99
CA SER A 118 11.11 3.68 6.06
C SER A 118 10.19 3.31 4.88
N VAL A 119 8.90 3.20 5.18
CA VAL A 119 7.82 2.92 4.25
C VAL A 119 6.74 3.97 4.36
N TRP A 120 6.13 4.29 3.23
CA TRP A 120 4.82 4.91 3.20
C TRP A 120 3.77 3.86 3.53
N VAL A 121 2.99 4.09 4.58
CA VAL A 121 1.79 3.32 4.91
C VAL A 121 0.62 4.01 4.23
N LEU A 122 -0.04 3.30 3.33
CA LEU A 122 -1.12 3.83 2.50
C LEU A 122 -2.40 3.09 2.87
N GLU A 123 -3.29 3.74 3.62
CA GLU A 123 -4.62 3.21 3.91
C GLU A 123 -5.57 3.60 2.79
N PHE A 124 -6.44 2.68 2.39
CA PHE A 124 -7.37 2.89 1.29
C PHE A 124 -8.65 2.07 1.48
N LYS A 125 -9.68 2.45 0.73
CA LYS A 125 -10.88 1.65 0.54
C LYS A 125 -11.07 1.30 -0.94
N LEU A 126 -11.63 0.13 -1.21
CA LEU A 126 -12.08 -0.24 -2.54
C LEU A 126 -13.33 0.56 -2.90
N VAL A 127 -13.29 1.26 -4.05
CA VAL A 127 -14.40 2.09 -4.55
C VAL A 127 -15.21 1.36 -5.60
N SER A 128 -14.54 0.67 -6.52
CA SER A 128 -15.20 -0.07 -7.59
C SER A 128 -14.40 -1.27 -8.03
N ARG A 129 -15.11 -2.25 -8.58
CA ARG A 129 -14.54 -3.41 -9.30
C ARG A 129 -14.90 -3.28 -10.76
N VAL A 130 -13.96 -3.60 -11.64
CA VAL A 130 -14.29 -3.81 -13.05
C VAL A 130 -14.87 -5.21 -13.15
N VAL A 131 -16.19 -5.31 -13.28
CA VAL A 131 -16.83 -6.58 -13.61
C VAL A 131 -16.58 -6.83 -15.09
N SER A 132 -15.76 -7.83 -15.40
CA SER A 132 -15.68 -8.33 -16.78
C SER A 132 -17.04 -8.95 -17.12
N VAL A 133 -17.75 -8.32 -18.06
CA VAL A 133 -18.94 -8.89 -18.72
C VAL A 133 -18.48 -9.86 -19.79
#